data_AF-A0AAD4YKI7-F1
#
_entry.id   AF-A0AAD4YKI7-F1
#
_cell.length_a   1.000
_cell.length_b   1.000
_cell.length_c   1.000
_cell.angle_alpha   90.00
_cell.angle_beta   90.00
_cell.angle_gamma   90.00
#
_symmetry.space_group_name_H-M   'P 1'
#
loop_
_entity.id
_entity.type
_entity.pdbx_description
1 polymer ?
#
loop_
_entity_poly.entity_id
_entity_poly.type
_entity_poly.pdbx_seq_one_letter_code
_entity_poly.pdbx_strand_id
1 'polypeptide(L)'
;MAYRTSKRSGIGTTSFVLTYGHDSVLSLKISVRSLRVARHYEWNKDEYNQAMVQELDDLDEVRLDALDKLKAQKETVARAYDKKTKAKSFRVWDFVWMTILPIGSKDPRFGKWSLT
;
A
#
# COMPACT_ATOMS: atom_id res chain seq x y z
N MET A 1 14.64 1.36 -4.50
CA MET A 1 13.91 1.41 -5.79
C MET A 1 13.04 0.17 -6.02
N ALA A 2 13.57 -1.05 -5.86
CA ALA A 2 12.85 -2.31 -6.17
C ALA A 2 11.51 -2.53 -5.42
N TYR A 3 11.38 -2.06 -4.18
CA TYR A 3 10.15 -2.24 -3.40
C TYR A 3 8.94 -1.52 -4.00
N ARG A 4 9.14 -0.39 -4.69
CA ARG A 4 8.04 0.43 -5.26
C ARG A 4 7.57 -0.09 -6.62
N THR A 5 8.49 -0.70 -7.37
CA THR A 5 8.26 -1.20 -8.73
C THR A 5 7.96 -2.70 -8.77
N SER A 6 8.01 -3.39 -7.62
CA SER A 6 7.63 -4.80 -7.49
C SER A 6 6.14 -4.93 -7.19
N LYS A 7 5.50 -5.97 -7.76
CA LYS A 7 4.10 -6.28 -7.52
C LYS A 7 3.92 -6.77 -6.09
N ARG A 8 2.98 -6.18 -5.35
CA ARG A 8 2.70 -6.60 -3.97
C ARG A 8 1.69 -7.74 -3.99
N SER A 9 2.02 -8.88 -3.37
CA SER A 9 1.18 -10.09 -3.38
C SER A 9 -0.27 -9.86 -2.90
N GLY A 10 -0.52 -8.90 -2.00
CA GLY A 10 -1.87 -8.58 -1.53
C GLY A 10 -2.69 -7.67 -2.44
N ILE A 11 -2.06 -6.89 -3.32
CA ILE A 11 -2.74 -5.89 -4.18
C ILE A 11 -2.67 -6.30 -5.66
N GLY A 12 -1.72 -7.16 -6.05
CA GLY A 12 -1.52 -7.61 -7.43
C GLY A 12 -0.85 -6.57 -8.34
N THR A 13 -0.77 -5.31 -7.92
CA THR A 13 -0.17 -4.19 -8.65
C THR A 13 1.05 -3.62 -7.92
N THR A 14 1.84 -2.78 -8.59
CA THR A 14 3.00 -2.12 -7.99
C THR A 14 2.56 -0.87 -7.24
N SER A 15 3.27 -0.50 -6.18
CA SER A 15 2.96 0.71 -5.41
C SER A 15 3.04 1.98 -6.27
N PHE A 16 3.89 1.96 -7.30
CA PHE A 16 4.03 3.05 -8.26
C PHE A 16 2.79 3.22 -9.15
N VAL A 17 2.23 2.13 -9.68
CA VAL A 17 1.01 2.14 -10.51
C VAL A 17 -0.16 2.77 -9.75
N LEU A 18 -0.32 2.47 -8.47
CA LEU A 18 -1.40 3.06 -7.67
C LEU A 18 -1.23 4.57 -7.48
N THR A 19 0.00 5.03 -7.28
CA THR A 19 0.29 6.44 -6.97
C THR A 19 0.16 7.30 -8.23
N TYR A 20 0.77 6.88 -9.33
CA TYR A 20 0.92 7.69 -10.54
C TYR A 20 0.04 7.21 -11.70
N GLY A 21 -0.71 6.13 -11.51
CA GLY A 21 -1.58 5.59 -12.54
C GLY A 21 -0.82 5.04 -13.75
N HIS A 22 0.45 4.66 -13.63
CA HIS A 22 1.11 3.99 -14.75
C HIS A 22 2.26 3.16 -14.23
N ASP A 23 2.66 2.17 -15.01
CA ASP A 23 3.80 1.33 -14.63
C ASP A 23 5.07 2.16 -14.55
N SER A 24 5.90 1.89 -13.53
CA SER A 24 7.09 2.68 -13.29
C SER A 24 8.01 2.61 -14.50
N VAL A 25 8.21 3.74 -15.17
CA VAL A 25 9.05 3.80 -16.35
C VAL A 25 10.50 3.76 -15.88
N LEU A 26 11.14 2.59 -15.99
CA LEU A 26 12.59 2.46 -15.75
C LEU A 26 13.35 3.42 -16.69
N SER A 27 14.49 3.95 -16.27
CA SER A 27 15.27 4.97 -17.00
C SER A 27 15.50 4.64 -18.47
N LEU A 28 15.70 3.36 -18.80
CA LEU A 28 15.84 2.86 -20.17
C LEU A 28 14.55 2.99 -21.00
N LYS A 29 13.40 2.71 -20.39
CA LYS A 29 12.06 2.83 -21.01
C LYS A 29 11.67 4.29 -21.19
N ILE A 30 12.15 5.21 -20.32
CA ILE A 30 11.96 6.66 -20.48
C ILE A 30 12.66 7.15 -21.73
N SER A 31 13.93 6.77 -21.93
CA SER A 31 14.70 7.12 -23.14
C SER A 31 14.02 6.65 -24.44
N VAL A 32 13.47 5.43 -24.43
CA VAL A 32 12.73 4.89 -25.60
C VAL A 32 11.37 5.59 -25.78
N ARG A 33 10.67 5.95 -24.70
CA ARG A 33 9.37 6.63 -24.76
C ARG A 33 9.53 8.08 -25.18
N SER A 34 10.56 8.80 -24.72
CA SER A 34 10.87 10.17 -25.19
C SER A 34 11.18 10.19 -26.69
N LEU A 35 11.87 9.16 -27.20
CA LEU A 35 12.11 9.01 -28.64
C LEU A 35 10.82 8.79 -29.44
N ARG A 36 9.85 8.06 -28.87
CA ARG A 36 8.52 7.83 -29.47
C ARG A 36 7.62 9.06 -29.37
N VAL A 37 7.63 9.75 -28.22
CA VAL A 37 6.86 10.97 -27.97
C VAL A 37 7.35 12.12 -28.86
N ALA A 38 8.65 12.25 -29.08
CA ALA A 38 9.21 13.19 -30.06
C ALA A 38 8.67 12.93 -31.49
N ARG A 39 8.32 11.68 -31.82
CA ARG A 39 7.73 11.28 -33.09
C ARG A 39 6.19 11.44 -33.12
N HIS A 40 5.54 11.60 -31.97
CA HIS A 40 4.08 11.75 -31.83
C HIS A 40 3.56 13.18 -32.02
N TYR A 41 4.43 14.19 -32.13
CA TYR A 41 4.02 15.59 -32.33
C TYR A 41 3.35 15.88 -33.69
N GLU A 42 3.11 14.86 -34.52
CA GLU A 42 2.39 14.94 -35.80
C GLU A 42 0.90 14.55 -35.69
N TRP A 43 0.39 14.22 -34.49
CA TRP A 43 -1.00 13.77 -34.30
C TRP A 43 -2.03 14.87 -34.03
N ASN A 44 -3.29 14.60 -34.39
CA ASN A 44 -4.42 15.50 -34.21
C ASN A 44 -4.78 15.62 -32.71
N LYS A 45 -4.98 16.84 -32.23
CA LYS A 45 -5.03 17.18 -30.79
C LYS A 45 -6.21 16.53 -30.05
N ASP A 46 -7.32 16.30 -30.75
CA ASP A 46 -8.57 15.79 -30.16
C ASP A 46 -8.51 14.30 -29.85
N GLU A 47 -7.91 13.50 -30.73
CA GLU A 47 -7.72 12.05 -30.52
C GLU A 47 -6.78 11.78 -29.35
N TYR A 48 -5.75 12.63 -29.19
CA TYR A 48 -4.84 12.55 -28.05
C TYR A 48 -5.53 12.83 -26.72
N ASN A 49 -6.39 13.86 -26.67
CA ASN A 49 -7.14 14.19 -25.46
C ASN A 49 -8.08 13.05 -25.07
N GLN A 50 -8.76 12.43 -26.04
CA GLN A 50 -9.65 11.30 -25.78
C GLN A 50 -8.90 10.08 -25.25
N ALA A 51 -7.77 9.73 -25.86
CA ALA A 51 -6.93 8.63 -25.38
C ALA A 51 -6.40 8.87 -23.96
N MET A 52 -6.03 10.11 -23.64
CA MET A 52 -5.56 10.48 -22.29
C MET A 52 -6.65 10.36 -21.23
N VAL A 53 -7.88 10.78 -21.54
CA VAL A 53 -9.03 10.65 -20.63
C VAL A 53 -9.35 9.18 -20.38
N GLN A 54 -9.33 8.35 -21.41
CA GLN A 54 -9.58 6.92 -21.27
C GLN A 54 -8.49 6.21 -20.46
N GLU A 55 -7.21 6.58 -20.65
CA GLU A 55 -6.15 6.09 -19.76
C GLU A 55 -6.40 6.51 -18.30
N LEU A 56 -6.92 7.71 -18.03
CA LEU A 56 -7.20 8.16 -16.66
C LEU A 56 -8.37 7.39 -16.02
N ASP A 57 -9.45 7.14 -16.74
CA ASP A 57 -10.60 6.39 -16.24
C ASP A 57 -10.22 4.95 -15.88
N ASP A 58 -9.46 4.26 -16.74
CA ASP A 58 -8.93 2.92 -16.48
C ASP A 58 -8.11 2.87 -15.17
N LEU A 59 -7.43 3.97 -14.83
CA LEU A 59 -6.60 4.06 -13.64
C LEU A 59 -7.40 4.29 -12.36
N ASP A 60 -8.47 5.06 -12.46
CA ASP A 60 -9.35 5.28 -11.32
C ASP A 60 -10.10 4.00 -10.95
N GLU A 61 -10.51 3.18 -11.93
CA GLU A 61 -11.06 1.85 -11.67
C GLU A 61 -10.06 0.95 -10.93
N VAL A 62 -8.79 0.90 -11.39
CA VAL A 62 -7.73 0.11 -10.74
C VAL A 62 -7.43 0.60 -9.33
N ARG A 63 -7.48 1.92 -9.10
CA ARG A 63 -7.28 2.51 -7.78
C ARG A 63 -8.40 2.15 -6.82
N LEU A 64 -9.66 2.21 -7.27
CA LEU A 64 -10.82 1.85 -6.45
C LEU A 64 -10.76 0.38 -6.03
N ASP A 65 -10.51 -0.54 -6.96
CA ASP A 65 -10.36 -1.97 -6.64
C ASP A 65 -9.20 -2.24 -5.66
N ALA A 66 -8.07 -1.54 -5.82
CA ALA A 66 -6.95 -1.65 -4.89
C ALA A 66 -7.29 -1.12 -3.49
N LEU A 67 -8.05 -0.03 -3.39
CA LEU A 67 -8.52 0.51 -2.10
C LEU A 67 -9.47 -0.46 -1.40
N ASP A 68 -10.40 -1.08 -2.14
CA ASP A 68 -11.32 -2.07 -1.59
C ASP A 68 -10.59 -3.31 -1.08
N LYS A 69 -9.60 -3.82 -1.84
CA LYS A 69 -8.73 -4.91 -1.41
C LYS A 69 -7.95 -4.56 -0.14
N LEU A 70 -7.39 -3.35 -0.06
CA LEU A 70 -6.68 -2.89 1.13
C LEU A 70 -7.59 -2.82 2.36
N LYS A 71 -8.82 -2.33 2.19
CA LYS A 71 -9.81 -2.25 3.26
C LYS A 71 -10.20 -3.65 3.73
N ALA A 72 -10.53 -4.56 2.82
CA ALA A 72 -10.86 -5.95 3.14
C ALA A 72 -9.70 -6.69 3.84
N GLN A 73 -8.47 -6.45 3.39
CA GLN A 73 -7.28 -7.02 4.03
C GLN A 73 -7.13 -6.48 5.47
N LYS A 74 -7.29 -5.16 5.66
CA LYS A 74 -7.21 -4.52 6.98
C LYS A 74 -8.26 -5.08 7.93
N GLU A 75 -9.51 -5.21 7.49
CA GLU A 75 -10.61 -5.80 8.28
C GLU A 75 -10.35 -7.26 8.62
N THR A 76 -9.77 -8.04 7.70
CA THR A 76 -9.41 -9.44 7.95
C THR A 76 -8.31 -9.55 9.02
N VAL A 77 -7.29 -8.70 8.95
CA VAL A 77 -6.23 -8.63 9.96
C VAL A 77 -6.78 -8.18 11.32
N ALA A 78 -7.65 -7.17 11.34
CA ALA A 78 -8.31 -6.69 12.57
C ALA A 78 -9.14 -7.81 13.21
N ARG A 79 -10.02 -8.48 12.45
CA ARG A 79 -10.81 -9.62 12.95
C ARG A 79 -9.95 -10.76 13.49
N ALA A 80 -8.84 -11.09 12.82
CA ALA A 80 -7.93 -12.12 13.28
C ALA A 80 -7.23 -11.76 14.59
N TYR A 81 -6.92 -10.48 14.80
CA TYR A 81 -6.38 -9.95 16.03
C TYR A 81 -7.45 -9.95 17.14
N ASP A 82 -8.62 -9.39 16.85
CA ASP A 82 -9.73 -9.26 17.79
C ASP A 82 -10.22 -10.63 18.30
N LYS A 83 -10.21 -11.65 17.44
CA LYS A 83 -10.51 -13.05 17.83
C LYS A 83 -9.57 -13.57 18.92
N LYS A 84 -8.32 -13.10 18.97
CA LYS A 84 -7.33 -13.50 19.98
C LYS A 84 -7.35 -12.61 21.21
N THR A 85 -7.95 -11.44 21.15
CA THR A 85 -8.07 -10.53 22.29
C THR A 85 -9.37 -10.78 23.03
N LYS A 86 -9.27 -11.08 24.33
CA LYS A 86 -10.44 -11.06 25.21
C LYS A 86 -10.59 -9.65 25.78
N ALA A 87 -11.74 -9.02 25.56
CA ALA A 87 -12.07 -7.78 26.24
C ALA A 87 -12.08 -8.03 27.75
N LYS A 88 -11.30 -7.23 28.50
CA LYS A 88 -11.27 -7.23 29.96
C LYS A 88 -11.87 -5.93 30.44
N SER A 89 -12.96 -6.01 31.20
CA SER A 89 -13.53 -4.88 31.94
C SER A 89 -12.98 -4.88 33.35
N PHE A 90 -12.55 -3.71 33.84
CA PHE A 90 -12.07 -3.52 35.20
C PHE A 90 -13.01 -2.57 35.95
N ARG A 91 -13.27 -2.86 37.22
CA ARG A 91 -14.00 -2.01 38.15
C ARG A 91 -13.03 -1.21 39.02
N VAL A 92 -13.52 -0.14 39.63
CA VAL A 92 -12.79 0.54 40.71
C VAL A 92 -12.49 -0.51 41.79
N TRP A 93 -11.23 -0.59 42.22
CA TRP A 93 -10.67 -1.61 43.15
C TRP A 93 -10.21 -2.94 42.54
N ASP A 94 -10.29 -3.12 41.22
CA ASP A 94 -9.66 -4.28 40.58
C ASP A 94 -8.13 -4.11 40.52
N PHE A 95 -7.39 -5.10 41.00
CA PHE A 95 -5.93 -5.14 40.88
C PHE A 95 -5.52 -5.52 39.46
N VAL A 96 -4.98 -4.54 38.73
CA VAL A 96 -4.41 -4.75 37.39
C VAL A 96 -2.89 -4.80 37.49
N TRP A 97 -2.31 -5.92 37.05
CA TRP A 97 -0.86 -6.03 36.94
C TRP A 97 -0.38 -5.16 35.77
N MET A 98 0.37 -4.10 36.09
CA MET A 98 1.11 -3.33 35.10
C MET A 98 2.47 -3.99 34.90
N THR A 99 2.71 -4.55 33.72
CA THR A 99 4.02 -5.10 33.38
C THR A 99 5.01 -3.94 33.16
N ILE A 100 5.89 -3.70 34.13
CA ILE A 100 7.00 -2.77 33.99
C ILE A 100 8.13 -3.52 33.27
N LEU A 101 8.39 -3.16 32.02
CA LEU A 101 9.44 -3.78 31.23
C LEU A 101 10.77 -3.08 31.50
N PRO A 102 11.86 -3.82 31.76
CA PRO A 102 13.18 -3.24 31.91
C PRO A 102 13.59 -2.56 30.60
N ILE A 103 13.81 -1.24 30.66
CA ILE A 103 14.29 -0.43 29.54
C ILE A 103 15.65 -0.97 29.07
N GLY A 104 15.76 -1.25 27.76
CA GLY A 104 16.99 -1.73 27.12
C GLY A 104 17.24 -3.24 27.16
N SER A 105 16.33 -4.03 27.76
CA SER A 105 16.45 -5.49 27.81
C SER A 105 15.68 -6.17 26.66
N LYS A 106 16.41 -6.76 25.72
CA LYS A 106 15.86 -7.65 24.69
C LYS A 106 15.67 -9.06 25.26
N ASP A 107 14.77 -9.23 26.22
CA ASP A 107 14.45 -10.56 26.75
C ASP A 107 13.41 -11.24 25.82
N PRO A 108 13.74 -12.43 25.24
CA PRO A 108 12.85 -13.19 24.34
C PRO A 108 11.47 -13.48 24.94
N ARG A 109 11.36 -13.51 26.27
CA ARG A 109 10.11 -13.76 27.00
C ARG A 109 9.07 -12.67 26.80
N PHE A 110 9.49 -11.43 26.55
CA PHE A 110 8.58 -10.30 26.33
C PHE A 110 8.33 -10.01 24.85
N GLY A 111 9.08 -10.64 23.94
CA GLY A 111 8.86 -10.55 22.49
C GLY A 111 8.67 -9.11 22.00
N LYS A 112 7.51 -8.84 21.38
CA LYS A 112 7.12 -7.54 20.81
C LYS A 112 6.99 -6.40 21.84
N TRP A 113 6.97 -6.74 23.12
CA TRP A 113 6.91 -5.77 24.21
C TRP A 113 8.29 -5.29 24.66
N SER A 114 9.38 -5.91 24.23
CA SER A 114 10.72 -5.37 24.50
C SER A 114 10.84 -3.95 23.94
N LEU A 115 11.11 -2.97 24.81
CA LEU A 115 11.26 -1.58 24.42
C LEU A 115 12.56 -1.46 23.60
N THR A 116 12.46 -1.02 22.34
CA THR A 116 13.63 -0.63 21.53
C THR A 116 14.23 0.68 22.03
#